data_AF-A0AA41RUV5-F1
#
_entry.id   AF-A0AA41RUV5-F1
#
_cell.length_a   1.000
_cell.length_b   1.000
_cell.length_c   1.000
_cell.angle_alpha   90.00
_cell.angle_beta   90.00
_cell.angle_gamma   90.00
#
_symmetry.space_group_name_H-M   'P 1'
#
loop_
_entity.id
_entity.type
_entity.pdbx_description
1 polymer ?
#
loop_
_entity_poly.entity_id
_entity_poly.type
_entity_poly.pdbx_seq_one_letter_code
_entity_poly.pdbx_strand_id
1 'polypeptide(L)' 'MIQPQTLLNVADNSGARKLMCIRIIRTSNHRYAHIGDVIVVVIKEAVPNMPLERSEVIRVVVVHTCKELNVKTV' A
#
# COMPACT_ATOMS: atom_id res chain seq x y z
N MET A 1 5.53 -6.98 -6.62
CA MET A 1 4.33 -7.69 -6.15
C MET A 1 4.21 -7.48 -4.66
N ILE A 2 3.00 -7.27 -4.15
CA ILE A 2 2.75 -6.97 -2.73
C ILE A 2 1.81 -8.03 -2.15
N GLN A 3 2.11 -8.56 -0.99
CA GLN A 3 1.29 -9.56 -0.28
C GLN A 3 1.00 -9.11 1.16
N PRO A 4 0.06 -9.74 1.89
CA PRO A 4 -0.07 -9.51 3.34
C PRO A 4 1.28 -9.61 4.06
N GLN A 5 1.46 -8.79 5.09
CA GLN A 5 2.70 -8.60 5.87
C GLN A 5 3.86 -7.93 5.13
N THR A 6 3.68 -7.48 3.88
CA THR A 6 4.69 -6.67 3.18
C THR A 6 4.78 -5.28 3.80
N LEU A 7 6.00 -4.83 4.12
CA LEU A 7 6.29 -3.44 4.51
C LEU A 7 6.42 -2.56 3.26
N LEU A 8 5.76 -1.41 3.29
CA LEU A 8 5.66 -0.49 2.17
C LEU A 8 6.08 0.92 2.61
N ASN A 9 6.74 1.64 1.70
CA ASN A 9 7.01 3.06 1.84
C ASN A 9 5.82 3.87 1.34
N VAL A 10 5.66 5.08 1.87
CA VAL A 10 4.60 6.01 1.49
C VAL A 10 5.14 7.01 0.48
N ALA A 11 4.33 7.30 -0.55
CA ALA A 11 4.67 8.23 -1.64
C ALA A 11 3.64 9.36 -1.71
N ASP A 12 3.33 9.97 -0.56
CA ASP A 12 2.42 11.10 -0.42
C ASP A 12 2.88 12.04 0.72
N ASN A 13 2.10 13.10 0.97
CA ASN A 13 2.31 14.09 2.03
C ASN A 13 1.35 13.90 3.23
N SER A 14 0.76 12.73 3.41
CA SER A 14 -0.23 12.45 4.46
C SER A 14 0.36 12.39 5.87
N GLY A 15 1.68 12.26 5.99
CA GLY A 15 2.41 12.10 7.26
C GLY A 15 2.70 10.64 7.63
N ALA A 16 2.14 9.65 6.91
CA ALA A 16 2.56 8.25 7.07
C ALA A 16 3.95 8.03 6.44
N ARG A 17 4.80 7.20 7.07
CA ARG A 17 6.15 6.87 6.56
C ARG A 17 6.30 5.41 6.18
N LYS A 18 5.76 4.51 7.00
CA LYS A 18 5.80 3.06 6.77
C LYS A 18 4.43 2.45 6.99
N LEU A 19 4.08 1.54 6.10
CA LEU A 19 2.83 0.81 6.11
C LEU A 19 3.12 -0.69 6.11
N MET A 20 2.18 -1.48 6.62
CA MET A 20 2.17 -2.93 6.45
C MET A 20 0.86 -3.35 5.79
N CYS A 21 0.94 -4.05 4.66
CA CYS A 21 -0.23 -4.63 4.00
C CYS A 21 -0.86 -5.71 4.89
N ILE A 22 -2.16 -5.62 5.13
CA ILE A 22 -2.90 -6.63 5.90
C ILE A 22 -3.92 -7.36 5.04
N ARG A 23 -4.44 -6.71 3.98
CA ARG A 23 -5.41 -7.32 3.07
C ARG A 23 -5.35 -6.69 1.69
N ILE A 24 -5.50 -7.53 0.66
CA ILE A 24 -5.68 -7.10 -0.72
C ILE A 24 -7.18 -7.01 -1.01
N ILE A 25 -7.66 -5.87 -1.53
CA ILE A 25 -9.07 -5.71 -1.90
C ILE A 25 -9.19 -5.97 -3.39
N ARG A 26 -9.63 -7.18 -3.76
CA ARG A 26 -9.93 -7.54 -5.15
C ARG A 26 -11.02 -8.61 -5.20
N THR A 27 -11.81 -8.64 -6.26
CA THR A 27 -12.99 -9.52 -6.42
C THR A 27 -12.67 -11.02 -6.38
N SER A 28 -11.48 -11.43 -6.84
CA SER A 28 -11.02 -12.83 -6.74
C SER A 28 -9.97 -12.99 -5.65
N ASN A 29 -9.71 -14.23 -5.22
CA ASN A 29 -8.68 -14.58 -4.22
C ASN A 29 -7.25 -14.35 -4.78
N HIS A 30 -6.91 -13.09 -5.02
CA HIS A 30 -5.59 -12.69 -5.48
C HIS A 30 -4.59 -12.78 -4.34
N ARG A 31 -3.50 -13.52 -4.57
CA ARG A 31 -2.37 -13.63 -3.64
C ARG A 31 -1.53 -12.36 -3.58
N TYR A 32 -1.57 -11.54 -4.63
CA TYR A 32 -0.70 -10.38 -4.80
C TYR A 32 -1.45 -9.16 -5.34
N ALA A 33 -1.06 -7.99 -4.83
CA ALA A 33 -1.42 -6.68 -5.36
C ALA A 33 -0.33 -6.15 -6.31
N HIS A 34 -0.78 -5.40 -7.32
CA HIS A 34 -0.01 -4.73 -8.36
C HIS A 34 -0.33 -3.25 -8.39
N ILE A 35 0.37 -2.49 -9.25
CA ILE A 35 0.10 -1.07 -9.46
C ILE A 35 -1.38 -0.86 -9.84
N GLY A 36 -2.03 0.12 -9.20
CA GLY A 36 -3.44 0.44 -9.34
C GLY A 36 -4.37 -0.31 -8.38
N ASP A 37 -3.92 -1.40 -7.76
CA ASP A 37 -4.74 -2.13 -6.79
C ASP A 37 -4.90 -1.31 -5.49
N VAL A 38 -6.09 -1.38 -4.89
CA VAL A 38 -6.37 -0.84 -3.56
C VAL A 38 -6.12 -1.93 -2.52
N ILE A 39 -5.33 -1.61 -1.50
CA ILE A 39 -5.01 -2.52 -0.40
C ILE A 39 -5.38 -1.88 0.94
N VAL A 40 -5.65 -2.72 1.94
CA VAL A 40 -5.79 -2.30 3.34
C VAL A 40 -4.44 -2.46 4.02
N VAL A 41 -4.02 -1.40 4.71
CA VAL A 41 -2.74 -1.33 5.40
C VAL A 41 -2.94 -0.85 6.83
N VAL A 42 -1.98 -1.19 7.70
CA VAL A 42 -1.81 -0.56 9.00
C VAL A 42 -0.59 0.35 8.99
N ILE A 43 -0.73 1.55 9.56
CA ILE A 43 0.37 2.51 9.68
C ILE A 43 1.35 2.02 10.75
N LYS A 44 2.61 1.80 10.38
CA LYS A 44 3.68 1.38 11.30
C LYS A 44 4.50 2.54 11.82
N GLU A 45 4.63 3.60 11.03
CA GLU A 45 5.37 4.81 11.37
C GLU A 45 4.66 6.02 10.76
N ALA A 46 4.43 7.06 11.58
CA ALA A 46 3.79 8.31 11.19
C ALA A 46 4.54 9.50 11.81
N VAL A 47 4.46 10.65 11.15
CA VAL A 47 4.96 11.93 11.65
C VAL A 47 4.01 12.45 12.74
N PRO A 48 4.52 12.94 13.89
CA PRO A 48 3.66 13.49 14.94
C PRO A 48 2.92 14.75 14.47
N ASN A 49 1.77 15.05 15.09
CA ASN A 49 0.92 16.21 14.81
C ASN A 49 0.36 16.28 13.38
N MET A 50 0.35 15.15 12.64
CA MET A 50 -0.35 14.99 11.37
C MET A 50 -1.68 14.26 11.60
N PRO A 51 -2.64 14.34 10.67
CA PRO A 51 -3.94 13.69 10.82
C PRO A 51 -3.89 12.16 10.92
N LEU A 52 -2.85 11.52 10.38
CA LEU A 52 -2.69 10.07 10.41
C LEU A 52 -1.85 9.61 11.60
N GLU A 53 -2.34 8.58 12.30
CA GLU A 53 -1.70 8.07 13.51
C GLU A 53 -1.10 6.68 13.34
N ARG A 54 -0.13 6.33 14.19
CA ARG A 54 0.42 4.98 14.22
C ARG A 54 -0.67 3.98 14.63
N SER A 55 -0.69 2.83 13.95
CA SER A 55 -1.66 1.73 14.13
C SER A 55 -3.05 1.97 13.54
N GLU A 56 -3.28 3.12 12.90
CA GLU A 56 -4.48 3.36 12.13
C GLU A 56 -4.53 2.41 10.92
N VAL A 57 -5.74 1.97 10.55
CA VAL A 57 -5.99 1.08 9.42
C VAL A 57 -6.64 1.88 8.30
N ILE A 58 -5.94 2.00 7.18
CA ILE A 58 -6.36 2.82 6.04
C ILE A 58 -6.34 2.02 4.74
N ARG A 59 -7.03 2.55 3.72
CA ARG A 59 -6.97 2.05 2.35
C ARG A 59 -6.00 2.90 1.55
N VAL A 60 -5.14 2.27 0.77
CA VAL A 60 -4.15 2.95 -0.08
C VAL A 60 -4.13 2.35 -1.48
N VAL A 61 -3.69 3.14 -2.45
CA VAL A 61 -3.47 2.70 -3.83
C VAL A 61 -1.99 2.38 -4.03
N VAL A 62 -1.70 1.24 -4.65
CA VAL A 62 -0.33 0.90 -5.04
C VAL A 62 0.07 1.72 -6.26
N VAL A 63 1.06 2.61 -6.13
CA VAL A 63 1.52 3.47 -7.24
C VAL A 63 2.81 2.99 -7.89
N HIS A 64 3.63 2.24 -7.16
CA HIS A 64 4.91 1.74 -7.66
C HIS A 64 5.23 0.37 -7.06
N THR A 65 5.88 -0.48 -7.85
CA THR A 65 6.39 -1.78 -7.39
C THR A 65 7.73 -2.07 -8.04
N CYS A 66 8.62 -2.79 -7.35
CA CYS A 66 9.89 -3.22 -7.94
C CYS A 66 9.72 -4.25 -9.07
N LYS A 67 8.56 -4.93 -9.12
CA LYS A 67 8.22 -5.85 -10.21
C LYS A 67 7.92 -5.02 -11.45
N GLU A 68 8.47 -5.44 -12.59
CA GLU A 68 8.24 -4.78 -13.87
C GLU A 68 6.75 -4.70 -14.18
N LEU A 69 6.34 -3.54 -14.69
CA LEU A 69 4.99 -3.36 -15.19
C LEU A 69 4.99 -3.64 -16.69
N ASN A 70 4.18 -4.60 -17.11
CA ASN A 70 4.08 -4.97 -18.52
C ASN A 70 3.11 -4.01 -19.21
N VAL A 71 3.59 -2.83 -19.59
CA VAL A 71 2.83 -1.87 -20.40
C VAL A 71 2.69 -2.46 -21.80
N LYS A 72 1.47 -2.78 -22.23
CA LYS A 72 1.23 -3.08 -23.64
C LYS A 72 1.34 -1.77 -24.41
N THR A 73 2.42 -1.59 -25.15
CA THR A 73 2.52 -0.52 -26.15
C THR A 73 1.42 -0.75 -27.18
N VAL A 74 0.57 0.27 -27.38
CA VAL A 74 -0.46 0.29 -28.43
C VAL A 74 0.19 0.67 -29.75
#